data_AF-A0A178W1H9-F1
#
_entry.id   AF-A0A178W1H9-F1
#
_cell.length_a   1.000
_cell.length_b   1.000
_cell.length_c   1.000
_cell.angle_alpha   90.00
_cell.angle_beta   90.00
_cell.angle_gamma   90.00
#
_symmetry.space_group_name_H-M   'P 1'
#
loop_
_entity.id
_entity.type
_entity.pdbx_description
1 polymer ?
#
loop_
_entity_poly.entity_id
_entity_poly.type
_entity_poly.pdbx_seq_one_letter_code
_entity_poly.pdbx_strand_id
1 'polypeptide(L)'
;MANSKYEYVKSFEVEDEVMFPNLIIIRIDGCDFSRFSQVHKFEKPNDETSLNLMNSCASSVLVEYPDIVFAYGYSDEYSFVFKKTSRFYQRRASKIMSLVASFFAAVYVTKWKEFFPHTKLEYAPSFASKVVSCASVEVLQAYLTWRQHDCHISNQYDTCLWMLVKSGKTLSETQEILKDTQKQQRNELLFQQFGINYKMLPVLFRQGSCLFKTKVEETVKHDENGKPVKRLRRRETLVHSENVAGRSFWNEHSSLHKDLGHFAKDIGKIEPDYVKSFQFESRLLPLTWVVVRIDGCHFHRFSEVHEFEKPNDEQALKLMNSCAVAVLEEFQDIAFAYGVSDEFSFVLKNKSELYKRQSSKIISAVVSFFTSTYMMRWGDFFPHKKLKYPPSFDGRAVCYPTSDILLDYLAWRQVDCEYTCLINDSLVL
;
A
#
# COMPACT_ATOMS: atom_id res chain seq x y z
N MET A 1 14.44 5.02 -27.07
CA MET A 1 14.55 6.38 -26.49
C MET A 1 15.32 7.23 -27.47
N ALA A 2 14.85 8.45 -27.73
CA ALA A 2 15.57 9.39 -28.55
C ALA A 2 16.86 9.85 -27.84
N ASN A 3 18.02 9.68 -28.47
CA ASN A 3 19.30 10.22 -28.02
C ASN A 3 19.30 11.75 -28.18
N SER A 4 18.59 12.43 -27.28
CA SER A 4 18.44 13.89 -27.28
C SER A 4 19.47 14.56 -26.39
N LYS A 5 19.75 15.84 -26.64
CA LYS A 5 20.63 16.66 -25.76
C LYS A 5 20.14 16.74 -24.30
N TYR A 6 18.87 16.44 -24.06
CA TYR A 6 18.24 16.51 -22.74
C TYR A 6 18.39 15.21 -21.93
N GLU A 7 18.96 14.15 -22.48
CA GLU A 7 19.06 12.84 -21.81
C GLU A 7 19.80 12.88 -20.46
N TYR A 8 20.65 13.88 -20.25
CA TYR A 8 21.38 14.08 -18.99
C TYR A 8 20.46 14.21 -17.77
N VAL A 9 19.20 14.64 -17.93
CA VAL A 9 18.23 14.79 -16.82
C VAL A 9 17.92 13.47 -16.10
N LYS A 10 18.19 12.31 -16.73
CA LYS A 10 18.09 10.98 -16.11
C LYS A 10 19.15 10.77 -15.02
N SER A 11 20.29 11.44 -15.10
CA SER A 11 21.36 11.34 -14.09
C SER A 11 20.95 11.88 -12.72
N PHE A 12 19.83 12.60 -12.63
CA PHE A 12 19.24 13.05 -11.36
C PHE A 12 18.43 11.96 -10.66
N GLU A 13 18.13 10.86 -11.34
CA GLU A 13 17.49 9.71 -10.70
C GLU A 13 18.43 9.08 -9.67
N VAL A 14 17.89 8.77 -8.49
CA VAL A 14 18.65 8.20 -7.38
C VAL A 14 18.47 6.69 -7.35
N GLU A 15 19.56 5.96 -7.24
CA GLU A 15 19.52 4.53 -6.95
C GLU A 15 19.02 4.29 -5.53
N ASP A 16 18.01 3.42 -5.39
CA ASP A 16 17.33 3.16 -4.13
C ASP A 16 17.20 1.66 -3.84
N GLU A 17 18.21 0.90 -4.23
CA GLU A 17 18.28 -0.54 -3.97
C GLU A 17 18.32 -0.83 -2.46
N VAL A 18 17.43 -1.71 -1.99
CA VAL A 18 17.52 -2.28 -0.64
C VAL A 18 18.62 -3.32 -0.61
N MET A 19 19.81 -2.93 -0.17
CA MET A 19 21.00 -3.79 -0.15
C MET A 19 20.82 -5.08 0.65
N PHE A 20 21.41 -6.17 0.17
CA PHE A 20 21.57 -7.39 0.97
C PHE A 20 22.48 -7.13 2.20
N PRO A 21 22.27 -7.82 3.33
CA PRO A 21 21.33 -8.93 3.58
C PRO A 21 19.94 -8.49 4.08
N ASN A 22 19.57 -7.21 3.96
CA ASN A 22 18.33 -6.69 4.54
C ASN A 22 17.08 -7.38 3.97
N LEU A 23 16.14 -7.73 4.84
CA LEU A 23 14.78 -8.08 4.46
C LEU A 23 14.01 -6.82 4.07
N ILE A 24 13.11 -6.95 3.10
CA ILE A 24 12.24 -5.87 2.64
C ILE A 24 10.88 -6.04 3.31
N ILE A 25 10.43 -5.03 4.05
CA ILE A 25 9.06 -4.91 4.53
C ILE A 25 8.44 -3.69 3.86
N ILE A 26 7.27 -3.85 3.25
CA ILE A 26 6.48 -2.72 2.73
C ILE A 26 5.34 -2.48 3.71
N ARG A 27 5.34 -1.32 4.38
CA ARG A 27 4.19 -0.88 5.17
C ARG A 27 3.35 0.05 4.32
N ILE A 28 2.06 -0.23 4.20
CA ILE A 28 1.04 0.65 3.64
C ILE A 28 0.16 1.21 4.76
N ASP A 29 -0.39 2.40 4.54
CA ASP A 29 -1.16 3.19 5.51
C ASP A 29 -2.17 4.06 4.75
N GLY A 30 -3.42 4.06 5.17
CA GLY A 30 -4.49 4.82 4.54
C GLY A 30 -4.29 6.34 4.63
N CYS A 31 -4.31 7.05 3.49
CA CYS A 31 -4.23 8.51 3.50
C CYS A 31 -5.54 9.14 3.96
N ASP A 32 -5.51 9.90 5.06
CA ASP A 32 -6.67 10.59 5.65
C ASP A 32 -7.87 9.64 5.89
N PHE A 33 -7.58 8.44 6.38
CA PHE A 33 -8.61 7.43 6.63
C PHE A 33 -9.54 7.78 7.78
N SER A 34 -9.15 8.75 8.63
CA SER A 34 -10.06 9.37 9.59
C SER A 34 -11.26 10.01 8.87
N ARG A 35 -11.02 10.89 7.88
CA ARG A 35 -12.08 11.46 7.04
C ARG A 35 -12.80 10.39 6.22
N PHE A 36 -12.06 9.45 5.64
CA PHE A 36 -12.64 8.36 4.85
C PHE A 36 -13.67 7.55 5.64
N SER A 37 -13.31 7.17 6.87
CA SER A 37 -14.19 6.41 7.76
C SER A 37 -15.44 7.21 8.18
N GLN A 38 -15.34 8.53 8.31
CA GLN A 38 -16.48 9.40 8.63
C GLN A 38 -17.44 9.53 7.44
N VAL A 39 -16.91 9.81 6.25
CA VAL A 39 -17.72 9.96 5.02
C VAL A 39 -18.48 8.67 4.71
N HIS A 40 -17.82 7.52 4.86
CA HIS A 40 -18.43 6.21 4.60
C HIS A 40 -19.12 5.59 5.84
N LYS A 41 -19.22 6.34 6.95
CA LYS A 41 -19.97 5.98 8.17
C LYS A 41 -19.55 4.64 8.79
N PHE A 42 -18.25 4.39 8.86
CA PHE A 42 -17.71 3.19 9.50
C PHE A 42 -18.07 3.16 10.98
N GLU A 43 -18.37 1.96 11.48
CA GLU A 43 -18.62 1.73 12.89
C GLU A 43 -17.39 2.13 13.74
N LYS A 44 -17.66 2.70 14.91
CA LYS A 44 -16.64 3.09 15.89
C LYS A 44 -16.83 2.30 17.20
N PRO A 45 -15.76 1.82 17.84
CA PRO A 45 -14.35 2.07 17.52
C PRO A 45 -13.80 1.28 16.32
N ASN A 46 -14.40 0.14 15.98
CA ASN A 46 -13.95 -0.73 14.90
C ASN A 46 -15.11 -1.06 13.96
N ASP A 47 -14.82 -1.11 12.66
CA ASP A 47 -15.73 -1.58 11.63
C ASP A 47 -15.18 -2.90 11.07
N GLU A 48 -15.84 -4.01 11.43
CA GLU A 48 -15.39 -5.35 11.03
C GLU A 48 -15.40 -5.53 9.51
N THR A 49 -16.38 -4.94 8.82
CA THR A 49 -16.50 -5.01 7.36
C THR A 49 -15.32 -4.32 6.68
N SER A 50 -14.94 -3.13 7.15
CA SER A 50 -13.74 -2.41 6.67
C SER A 50 -12.47 -3.21 6.91
N LEU A 51 -12.30 -3.80 8.10
CA LEU A 51 -11.13 -4.62 8.41
C LEU A 51 -11.07 -5.87 7.53
N ASN A 52 -12.22 -6.50 7.27
CA ASN A 52 -12.29 -7.66 6.37
C ASN A 52 -12.00 -7.29 4.92
N LEU A 53 -12.40 -6.09 4.46
CA LEU A 53 -11.98 -5.57 3.16
C LEU A 53 -10.45 -5.39 3.10
N MET A 54 -9.83 -4.80 4.12
CA MET A 54 -8.36 -4.67 4.21
C MET A 54 -7.67 -6.05 4.18
N ASN A 55 -8.18 -7.03 4.96
CA ASN A 55 -7.69 -8.41 4.96
C ASN A 55 -7.79 -9.06 3.57
N SER A 56 -8.91 -8.84 2.87
CA SER A 56 -9.15 -9.36 1.52
C SER A 56 -8.22 -8.72 0.48
N CYS A 57 -7.90 -7.44 0.63
CA CYS A 57 -6.90 -6.75 -0.20
C CYS A 57 -5.49 -7.30 0.04
N ALA A 58 -5.10 -7.49 1.30
CA ALA A 58 -3.81 -8.06 1.67
C ALA A 58 -3.65 -9.51 1.16
N SER A 59 -4.72 -10.31 1.22
CA SER A 59 -4.76 -11.64 0.61
C SER A 59 -4.45 -11.58 -0.91
N SER A 60 -5.10 -10.67 -1.63
CA SER A 60 -4.82 -10.46 -3.06
C SER A 60 -3.38 -10.03 -3.33
N VAL A 61 -2.78 -9.18 -2.50
CA VAL A 61 -1.35 -8.80 -2.59
C VAL A 61 -0.45 -10.04 -2.46
N LEU A 62 -0.73 -10.93 -1.51
CA LEU A 62 0.03 -12.18 -1.34
C LEU A 62 -0.11 -13.08 -2.57
N VAL A 63 -1.28 -13.15 -3.18
CA VAL A 63 -1.50 -13.96 -4.40
C VAL A 63 -0.73 -13.37 -5.59
N GLU A 64 -0.84 -12.06 -5.80
CA GLU A 64 -0.24 -11.35 -6.94
C GLU A 64 1.29 -11.33 -6.88
N TYR A 65 1.87 -11.18 -5.67
CA TYR A 65 3.31 -11.09 -5.48
C TYR A 65 3.83 -12.28 -4.67
N PRO A 66 4.28 -13.38 -5.33
CA PRO A 66 4.68 -14.60 -4.65
C PRO A 66 5.86 -14.47 -3.68
N ASP A 67 6.67 -13.43 -3.85
CA ASP A 67 7.81 -13.12 -2.99
C ASP A 67 7.39 -12.54 -1.62
N ILE A 68 6.16 -12.05 -1.49
CA ILE A 68 5.54 -11.69 -0.22
C ILE A 68 5.03 -12.96 0.45
N VAL A 69 5.61 -13.28 1.61
CA VAL A 69 5.38 -14.56 2.30
C VAL A 69 4.63 -14.43 3.63
N PHE A 70 4.59 -13.21 4.16
CA PHE A 70 3.90 -12.88 5.40
C PHE A 70 3.34 -11.45 5.31
N ALA A 71 2.18 -11.23 5.90
CA ALA A 71 1.61 -9.90 6.09
C ALA A 71 0.94 -9.77 7.45
N TYR A 72 0.98 -8.58 8.02
CA TYR A 72 0.31 -8.23 9.25
C TYR A 72 -0.37 -6.87 9.12
N GLY A 73 -1.63 -6.74 9.53
CA GLY A 73 -2.36 -5.47 9.46
C GLY A 73 -3.39 -5.30 10.56
N TYR A 74 -3.73 -4.05 10.83
CA TYR A 74 -4.80 -3.62 11.73
C TYR A 74 -5.17 -2.18 11.35
N SER A 75 -6.36 -1.72 11.77
CA SER A 75 -6.88 -0.41 11.34
C SER A 75 -6.84 -0.28 9.81
N ASP A 76 -6.17 0.74 9.32
CA ASP A 76 -5.97 1.16 7.95
C ASP A 76 -4.53 0.90 7.47
N GLU A 77 -3.74 0.10 8.22
CA GLU A 77 -2.36 -0.25 7.86
C GLU A 77 -2.15 -1.75 7.60
N TYR A 78 -1.18 -2.03 6.73
CA TYR A 78 -0.71 -3.39 6.46
C TYR A 78 0.80 -3.41 6.21
N SER A 79 1.49 -4.42 6.72
CA SER A 79 2.90 -4.68 6.50
C SER A 79 3.07 -5.96 5.71
N PHE A 80 3.83 -5.92 4.62
CA PHE A 80 4.11 -7.05 3.73
C PHE A 80 5.59 -7.39 3.77
N VAL A 81 5.92 -8.62 4.18
CA VAL A 81 7.29 -9.09 4.35
C VAL A 81 7.69 -9.96 3.16
N PHE A 82 8.75 -9.53 2.47
CA PHE A 82 9.34 -10.28 1.37
C PHE A 82 10.28 -11.36 1.90
N LYS A 83 10.32 -12.51 1.21
CA LYS A 83 11.29 -13.59 1.51
C LYS A 83 12.72 -13.06 1.42
N LYS A 84 13.62 -13.59 2.26
CA LYS A 84 15.00 -13.11 2.39
C LYS A 84 15.79 -13.09 1.08
N THR A 85 15.48 -14.01 0.16
CA THR A 85 16.16 -14.19 -1.13
C THR A 85 15.56 -13.37 -2.27
N SER A 86 14.55 -12.55 -2.00
CA SER A 86 13.85 -11.81 -3.06
C SER A 86 14.79 -10.89 -3.85
N ARG A 87 14.67 -10.97 -5.18
CA ARG A 87 15.30 -10.06 -6.15
C ARG A 87 14.24 -9.27 -6.93
N PHE A 88 13.01 -9.25 -6.41
CA PHE A 88 11.86 -8.62 -7.05
C PHE A 88 12.21 -7.18 -7.47
N TYR A 89 12.02 -6.85 -8.75
CA TYR A 89 12.39 -5.56 -9.35
C TYR A 89 13.79 -5.02 -9.01
N GLN A 90 14.78 -5.91 -8.91
CA GLN A 90 16.16 -5.54 -8.51
C GLN A 90 16.20 -4.80 -7.16
N ARG A 91 15.21 -5.05 -6.29
CA ARG A 91 15.13 -4.52 -4.93
C ARG A 91 15.06 -2.99 -4.86
N ARG A 92 14.66 -2.32 -5.95
CA ARG A 92 14.42 -0.86 -5.99
C ARG A 92 13.26 -0.48 -5.09
N ALA A 93 13.55 0.26 -4.02
CA ALA A 93 12.61 0.58 -2.96
C ALA A 93 11.35 1.29 -3.49
N SER A 94 11.54 2.33 -4.30
CA SER A 94 10.46 3.14 -4.85
C SER A 94 9.51 2.34 -5.72
N LYS A 95 10.07 1.50 -6.60
CA LYS A 95 9.29 0.62 -7.48
C LYS A 95 8.47 -0.39 -6.70
N ILE A 96 9.08 -1.08 -5.73
CA ILE A 96 8.38 -2.14 -4.98
C ILE A 96 7.27 -1.55 -4.10
N MET A 97 7.57 -0.49 -3.35
CA MET A 97 6.58 0.09 -2.42
C MET A 97 5.39 0.69 -3.16
N SER A 98 5.64 1.38 -4.28
CA SER A 98 4.58 2.01 -5.07
C SER A 98 3.71 0.99 -5.80
N LEU A 99 4.27 -0.11 -6.29
CA LEU A 99 3.48 -1.21 -6.89
C LEU A 99 2.56 -1.87 -5.86
N VAL A 100 3.06 -2.18 -4.67
CA VAL A 100 2.23 -2.78 -3.61
C VAL A 100 1.10 -1.82 -3.21
N ALA A 101 1.40 -0.52 -3.07
CA ALA A 101 0.39 0.49 -2.76
C ALA A 101 -0.65 0.66 -3.89
N SER A 102 -0.19 0.72 -5.15
CA SER A 102 -1.04 0.80 -6.34
C SER A 102 -2.00 -0.38 -6.43
N PHE A 103 -1.47 -1.60 -6.37
CA PHE A 103 -2.27 -2.81 -6.47
C PHE A 103 -3.24 -2.95 -5.29
N PHE A 104 -2.80 -2.65 -4.06
CA PHE A 104 -3.69 -2.67 -2.91
C PHE A 104 -4.86 -1.69 -3.08
N ALA A 105 -4.59 -0.47 -3.54
CA ALA A 105 -5.60 0.54 -3.80
C ALA A 105 -6.60 0.09 -4.89
N ALA A 106 -6.09 -0.50 -5.97
CA ALA A 106 -6.93 -1.01 -7.05
C ALA A 106 -7.86 -2.14 -6.59
N VAL A 107 -7.34 -3.08 -5.79
CA VAL A 107 -8.13 -4.17 -5.21
C VAL A 107 -9.15 -3.64 -4.20
N TYR A 108 -8.80 -2.64 -3.40
CA TYR A 108 -9.72 -2.01 -2.44
C TYR A 108 -10.95 -1.44 -3.15
N VAL A 109 -10.74 -0.69 -4.25
CA VAL A 109 -11.83 -0.17 -5.08
C VAL A 109 -12.63 -1.31 -5.72
N THR A 110 -11.94 -2.33 -6.27
CA THR A 110 -12.59 -3.47 -6.94
C THR A 110 -13.52 -4.22 -6.00
N LYS A 111 -13.07 -4.48 -4.78
CA LYS A 111 -13.79 -5.28 -3.78
C LYS A 111 -14.76 -4.46 -2.95
N TRP A 112 -14.77 -3.14 -3.04
CA TRP A 112 -15.64 -2.28 -2.23
C TRP A 112 -17.10 -2.73 -2.22
N LYS A 113 -17.70 -2.97 -3.40
CA LYS A 113 -19.12 -3.38 -3.52
C LYS A 113 -19.42 -4.75 -2.93
N GLU A 114 -18.43 -5.64 -2.83
CA GLU A 114 -18.57 -6.97 -2.20
C GLU A 114 -18.75 -6.83 -0.69
N PHE A 115 -18.01 -5.90 -0.07
CA PHE A 115 -18.03 -5.68 1.38
C PHE A 115 -19.09 -4.63 1.80
N PHE A 116 -19.30 -3.63 0.97
CA PHE A 116 -20.23 -2.52 1.21
C PHE A 116 -21.28 -2.41 0.08
N PRO A 117 -22.22 -3.37 -0.02
CA PRO A 117 -23.18 -3.42 -1.14
C PRO A 117 -24.16 -2.23 -1.16
N HIS A 118 -24.36 -1.57 -0.03
CA HIS A 118 -25.30 -0.46 0.13
C HIS A 118 -24.62 0.90 0.36
N THR A 119 -23.30 0.94 0.45
CA THR A 119 -22.54 2.19 0.63
C THR A 119 -21.78 2.47 -0.66
N LYS A 120 -22.05 3.61 -1.28
CA LYS A 120 -21.29 4.06 -2.44
C LYS A 120 -19.88 4.48 -1.98
N LEU A 121 -18.86 4.13 -2.76
CA LEU A 121 -17.52 4.70 -2.59
C LEU A 121 -17.53 6.12 -3.13
N GLU A 122 -17.48 7.12 -2.25
CA GLU A 122 -17.70 8.53 -2.63
C GLU A 122 -16.50 9.14 -3.33
N TYR A 123 -15.28 8.75 -2.95
CA TYR A 123 -14.05 9.22 -3.57
C TYR A 123 -12.96 8.15 -3.55
N ALA A 124 -11.96 8.33 -4.41
CA ALA A 124 -10.85 7.41 -4.58
C ALA A 124 -10.01 7.33 -3.29
N PRO A 125 -9.85 6.12 -2.69
CA PRO A 125 -8.94 5.96 -1.57
C PRO A 125 -7.48 6.07 -2.03
N SER A 126 -6.63 6.56 -1.15
CA SER A 126 -5.18 6.65 -1.35
C SER A 126 -4.46 5.96 -0.20
N PHE A 127 -3.32 5.36 -0.50
CA PHE A 127 -2.48 4.64 0.45
C PHE A 127 -1.03 5.12 0.34
N ALA A 128 -0.52 5.62 1.45
CA ALA A 128 0.90 5.88 1.59
C ALA A 128 1.61 4.55 1.86
N SER A 129 2.88 4.47 1.47
CA SER A 129 3.72 3.32 1.74
C SER A 129 5.15 3.73 2.03
N LYS A 130 5.87 2.83 2.68
CA LYS A 130 7.32 2.93 2.87
C LYS A 130 7.97 1.57 2.93
N VAL A 131 9.27 1.57 2.64
CA VAL A 131 10.14 0.42 2.87
C VAL A 131 10.71 0.49 4.28
N VAL A 132 10.61 -0.61 5.01
CA VAL A 132 11.36 -0.85 6.24
C VAL A 132 12.36 -1.98 5.96
N SER A 133 13.64 -1.66 6.14
CA SER A 133 14.74 -2.61 5.95
C SER A 133 15.09 -3.28 7.27
N CYS A 134 15.02 -4.60 7.33
CA CYS A 134 15.41 -5.36 8.51
C CYS A 134 16.71 -6.11 8.27
N ALA A 135 17.79 -5.75 8.96
CA ALA A 135 19.11 -6.37 8.77
C ALA A 135 19.16 -7.85 9.16
N SER A 136 18.25 -8.30 10.02
CA SER A 136 18.16 -9.68 10.48
C SER A 136 16.73 -10.08 10.84
N VAL A 137 16.56 -11.37 11.16
CA VAL A 137 15.28 -11.95 11.57
C VAL A 137 14.84 -11.45 12.95
N GLU A 138 15.80 -11.12 13.82
CA GLU A 138 15.55 -10.48 15.12
C GLU A 138 14.99 -9.06 14.95
N VAL A 139 15.50 -8.29 13.98
CA VAL A 139 14.96 -6.97 13.65
C VAL A 139 13.54 -7.07 13.09
N LEU A 140 13.26 -8.10 12.26
CA LEU A 140 11.91 -8.41 11.81
C LEU A 140 10.98 -8.75 12.99
N GLN A 141 11.44 -9.57 13.95
CA GLN A 141 10.68 -9.88 15.14
C GLN A 141 10.35 -8.61 15.93
N ALA A 142 11.33 -7.73 16.15
CA ALA A 142 11.14 -6.46 16.84
C ALA A 142 10.12 -5.57 16.12
N TYR A 143 10.16 -5.51 14.78
CA TYR A 143 9.18 -4.80 13.98
C TYR A 143 7.77 -5.36 14.17
N LEU A 144 7.58 -6.68 14.08
CA LEU A 144 6.26 -7.31 14.24
C LEU A 144 5.72 -7.15 15.65
N THR A 145 6.56 -7.30 16.68
CA THR A 145 6.17 -7.02 18.07
C THR A 145 5.73 -5.57 18.22
N TRP A 146 6.42 -4.63 17.56
CA TRP A 146 6.07 -3.21 17.60
C TRP A 146 4.71 -2.94 16.98
N ARG A 147 4.43 -3.50 15.80
CA ARG A 147 3.14 -3.34 15.13
C ARG A 147 1.99 -3.97 15.93
N GLN A 148 2.19 -5.15 16.49
CA GLN A 148 1.15 -5.78 17.32
C GLN A 148 0.92 -5.07 18.65
N HIS A 149 1.98 -4.53 19.26
CA HIS A 149 1.84 -3.70 20.46
C HIS A 149 1.06 -2.42 20.20
N ASP A 150 1.33 -1.76 19.06
CA ASP A 150 0.63 -0.56 18.60
C ASP A 150 -0.86 -0.84 18.35
N CYS A 151 -1.17 -1.95 17.66
CA CYS A 151 -2.55 -2.43 17.50
C CYS A 151 -3.28 -2.53 18.85
N HIS A 152 -2.64 -3.16 19.84
CA HIS A 152 -3.25 -3.38 21.14
C HIS A 152 -3.51 -2.08 21.91
N ILE A 153 -2.54 -1.17 21.91
CA ILE A 153 -2.63 0.12 22.62
C ILE A 153 -3.67 1.01 21.95
N SER A 154 -3.61 1.14 20.62
CA SER A 154 -4.49 1.99 19.84
C SER A 154 -5.94 1.51 19.94
N ASN A 155 -6.21 0.22 19.74
CA ASN A 155 -7.56 -0.31 19.89
C ASN A 155 -8.14 -0.13 21.31
N GLN A 156 -7.32 -0.32 22.35
CA GLN A 156 -7.78 -0.10 23.73
C GLN A 156 -8.11 1.38 23.98
N TYR A 157 -7.26 2.28 23.48
CA TYR A 157 -7.49 3.73 23.56
C TYR A 157 -8.77 4.12 22.82
N ASP A 158 -8.92 3.70 21.56
CA ASP A 158 -10.06 4.02 20.70
C ASP A 158 -11.36 3.46 21.26
N THR A 159 -11.32 2.26 21.86
CA THR A 159 -12.49 1.70 22.55
C THR A 159 -12.92 2.60 23.71
N CYS A 160 -11.99 3.07 24.55
CA CYS A 160 -12.32 4.00 25.62
C CYS A 160 -12.87 5.32 25.06
N LEU A 161 -12.19 5.87 24.05
CA LEU A 161 -12.54 7.13 23.41
C LEU A 161 -13.98 7.10 22.89
N TRP A 162 -14.31 6.09 22.08
CA TRP A 162 -15.63 6.02 21.47
C TRP A 162 -16.74 5.63 22.44
N MET A 163 -16.46 4.87 23.49
CA MET A 163 -17.46 4.60 24.53
C MET A 163 -17.79 5.86 25.35
N LEU A 164 -16.80 6.70 25.65
CA LEU A 164 -17.00 7.99 26.31
C LEU A 164 -17.73 8.99 25.40
N VAL A 165 -17.41 9.03 24.10
CA VAL A 165 -18.15 9.85 23.14
C VAL A 165 -19.61 9.39 23.04
N LYS A 166 -19.86 8.07 22.97
CA LYS A 166 -21.21 7.50 22.94
C LYS A 166 -22.00 7.74 24.24
N SER A 167 -21.33 7.99 25.37
CA SER A 167 -22.00 8.38 26.62
C SER A 167 -22.29 9.88 26.73
N GLY A 168 -22.08 10.64 25.66
CA GLY A 168 -22.44 12.05 25.56
C GLY A 168 -21.29 13.03 25.81
N LYS A 169 -20.05 12.55 25.98
CA LYS A 169 -18.88 13.43 26.08
C LYS A 169 -18.44 13.93 24.71
N THR A 170 -17.89 15.14 24.70
CA THR A 170 -17.21 15.67 23.51
C THR A 170 -15.88 14.96 23.29
N LEU A 171 -15.34 15.05 22.07
CA LEU A 171 -14.01 14.52 21.75
C LEU A 171 -12.92 15.15 22.62
N SER A 172 -12.98 16.47 22.86
CA SER A 172 -11.99 17.19 23.66
C SER A 172 -12.00 16.75 25.12
N GLU A 173 -13.18 16.64 25.73
CA GLU A 173 -13.30 16.13 27.12
C GLU A 173 -12.77 14.71 27.22
N THR A 174 -13.08 13.87 26.23
CA THR A 174 -12.65 12.48 26.22
C THR A 174 -11.13 12.36 26.09
N GLN A 175 -10.52 13.17 25.23
CA GLN A 175 -9.06 13.22 25.07
C GLN A 175 -8.37 13.64 26.37
N GLU A 176 -8.91 14.63 27.10
CA GLU A 176 -8.36 15.03 28.40
C GLU A 176 -8.55 13.94 29.48
N ILE A 177 -9.67 13.22 29.49
CA ILE A 177 -9.88 12.08 30.40
C ILE A 177 -8.87 10.95 30.14
N LEU A 178 -8.59 10.67 28.86
CA LEU A 178 -7.70 9.58 28.46
C LEU A 178 -6.23 9.98 28.42
N LYS A 179 -5.92 11.27 28.61
CA LYS A 179 -4.58 11.80 28.63
C LYS A 179 -3.75 11.12 29.72
N ASP A 180 -2.56 10.67 29.34
CA ASP A 180 -1.60 9.99 30.22
C ASP A 180 -2.13 8.72 30.92
N THR A 181 -3.30 8.21 30.53
CA THR A 181 -3.85 6.98 31.11
C THR A 181 -3.02 5.76 30.72
N GLN A 182 -2.75 4.92 31.71
CA GLN A 182 -2.07 3.64 31.52
C GLN A 182 -3.05 2.54 31.12
N LYS A 183 -2.51 1.43 30.59
CA LYS A 183 -3.28 0.25 30.16
C LYS A 183 -4.24 -0.26 31.23
N GLN A 184 -3.84 -0.28 32.50
CA GLN A 184 -4.68 -0.74 33.59
C GLN A 184 -5.87 0.20 33.83
N GLN A 185 -5.62 1.51 33.88
CA GLN A 185 -6.66 2.52 34.06
C GLN A 185 -7.69 2.47 32.92
N ARG A 186 -7.25 2.25 31.68
CA ARG A 186 -8.15 2.07 30.54
C ARG A 186 -9.03 0.83 30.66
N ASN A 187 -8.48 -0.29 31.14
CA ASN A 187 -9.27 -1.51 31.39
C ASN A 187 -10.30 -1.29 32.51
N GLU A 188 -9.90 -0.64 33.60
CA GLU A 188 -10.80 -0.31 34.71
C GLU A 188 -11.92 0.63 34.25
N LEU A 189 -11.62 1.63 33.44
CA LEU A 189 -12.60 2.53 32.84
C LEU A 189 -13.62 1.77 31.98
N LEU A 190 -13.16 0.90 31.07
CA LEU A 190 -14.04 0.09 30.24
C LEU A 190 -14.94 -0.83 31.06
N PHE A 191 -14.37 -1.47 32.08
CA PHE A 191 -15.11 -2.42 32.90
C PHE A 191 -16.11 -1.73 33.83
N GLN A 192 -15.69 -0.71 34.57
CA GLN A 192 -16.51 -0.06 35.60
C GLN A 192 -17.60 0.83 35.00
N GLN A 193 -17.32 1.58 33.94
CA GLN A 193 -18.30 2.52 33.36
C GLN A 193 -19.17 1.89 32.28
N PHE A 194 -18.64 0.92 31.54
CA PHE A 194 -19.31 0.37 30.36
C PHE A 194 -19.58 -1.14 30.44
N GLY A 195 -19.12 -1.82 31.49
CA GLY A 195 -19.26 -3.28 31.60
C GLY A 195 -18.45 -4.06 30.56
N ILE A 196 -17.50 -3.41 29.87
CA ILE A 196 -16.74 -4.03 28.79
C ILE A 196 -15.47 -4.66 29.35
N ASN A 197 -15.40 -6.00 29.27
CA ASN A 197 -14.13 -6.70 29.46
C ASN A 197 -13.35 -6.68 28.14
N TYR A 198 -12.30 -5.85 28.07
CA TYR A 198 -11.48 -5.71 26.87
C TYR A 198 -11.00 -7.07 26.33
N LYS A 199 -10.60 -8.03 27.19
CA LYS A 199 -10.11 -9.34 26.73
C LYS A 199 -11.17 -10.17 25.99
N MET A 200 -12.46 -9.87 26.19
CA MET A 200 -13.56 -10.56 25.52
C MET A 200 -13.92 -9.96 24.16
N LEU A 201 -13.35 -8.80 23.80
CA LEU A 201 -13.56 -8.24 22.46
C LEU A 201 -12.95 -9.17 21.39
N PRO A 202 -13.49 -9.14 20.15
CA PRO A 202 -12.99 -9.94 19.03
C PRO A 202 -11.48 -9.84 18.87
N VAL A 203 -10.84 -10.99 18.62
CA VAL A 203 -9.37 -11.08 18.52
C VAL A 203 -8.85 -10.22 17.35
N LEU A 204 -9.60 -10.15 16.25
CA LEU A 204 -9.35 -9.26 15.11
C LEU A 204 -9.07 -7.81 15.55
N PHE A 205 -9.91 -7.25 16.43
CA PHE A 205 -9.75 -5.85 16.88
C PHE A 205 -8.55 -5.68 17.82
N ARG A 206 -8.30 -6.67 18.67
CA ARG A 206 -7.28 -6.57 19.72
C ARG A 206 -5.87 -6.88 19.26
N GLN A 207 -5.75 -7.74 18.24
CA GLN A 207 -4.49 -8.34 17.82
C GLN A 207 -4.19 -8.14 16.34
N GLY A 208 -5.13 -7.63 15.57
CA GLY A 208 -5.01 -7.48 14.13
C GLY A 208 -5.10 -8.81 13.38
N SER A 209 -4.67 -8.77 12.14
CA SER A 209 -4.77 -9.86 11.17
C SER A 209 -3.39 -10.25 10.67
N CYS A 210 -3.11 -11.55 10.68
CA CYS A 210 -1.90 -12.13 10.12
C CYS A 210 -2.26 -12.97 8.89
N LEU A 211 -1.59 -12.74 7.76
CA LEU A 211 -1.72 -13.57 6.56
C LEU A 211 -0.37 -14.16 6.15
N PHE A 212 -0.36 -15.43 5.82
CA PHE A 212 0.82 -16.10 5.28
C PHE A 212 0.42 -17.29 4.42
N LYS A 213 1.36 -17.80 3.62
CA LYS A 213 1.08 -18.96 2.76
C LYS A 213 1.37 -20.26 3.51
N THR A 214 0.35 -21.10 3.65
CA THR A 214 0.48 -22.47 4.15
C THR A 214 0.33 -23.47 3.02
N LYS A 215 0.84 -24.68 3.23
CA LYS A 215 0.67 -25.80 2.30
C LYS A 215 -0.63 -26.52 2.66
N VAL A 216 -1.62 -26.46 1.78
CA VAL A 216 -2.93 -27.10 1.96
C VAL A 216 -3.08 -28.20 0.92
N GLU A 217 -3.61 -29.36 1.33
CA GLU A 217 -3.98 -30.43 0.38
C GLU A 217 -5.29 -30.06 -0.31
N GLU A 218 -5.26 -29.95 -1.64
CA GLU A 218 -6.46 -29.71 -2.45
C GLU A 218 -6.74 -30.89 -3.38
N THR A 219 -8.00 -31.31 -3.44
CA THR A 219 -8.47 -32.22 -4.49
C THR A 219 -8.50 -31.47 -5.82
N VAL A 220 -7.60 -31.81 -6.74
CA VAL A 220 -7.47 -31.13 -8.03
C VAL A 220 -8.39 -31.74 -9.09
N LYS A 221 -8.63 -33.04 -8.99
CA LYS A 221 -9.55 -33.80 -9.85
C LYS A 221 -9.91 -35.12 -9.16
N HIS A 222 -10.92 -35.79 -9.66
CA HIS A 222 -11.15 -37.20 -9.35
C HIS A 222 -10.53 -38.06 -10.46
N ASP A 223 -9.95 -39.20 -10.11
CA ASP A 223 -9.47 -40.18 -11.11
C ASP A 223 -10.65 -40.93 -11.75
N GLU A 224 -10.36 -41.81 -12.72
CA GLU A 224 -11.35 -42.60 -13.45
C GLU A 224 -12.21 -43.50 -12.54
N ASN A 225 -11.76 -43.75 -11.31
CA ASN A 225 -12.46 -44.53 -10.29
C ASN A 225 -13.16 -43.64 -9.23
N GLY A 226 -13.23 -42.32 -9.46
CA GLY A 226 -13.86 -41.37 -8.55
C GLY A 226 -13.04 -41.03 -7.31
N LYS A 227 -11.76 -41.44 -7.23
CA LYS A 227 -10.91 -41.16 -6.06
C LYS A 227 -10.32 -39.74 -6.16
N PRO A 228 -10.33 -38.94 -5.08
CA PRO A 228 -9.79 -37.58 -5.11
C PRO A 228 -8.27 -37.59 -5.27
N VAL A 229 -7.78 -36.98 -6.36
CA VAL A 229 -6.36 -36.71 -6.59
C VAL A 229 -5.99 -35.43 -5.86
N LYS A 230 -5.38 -35.59 -4.69
CA LYS A 230 -4.92 -34.47 -3.87
C LYS A 230 -3.55 -33.97 -4.32
N ARG A 231 -3.36 -32.65 -4.36
CA ARG A 231 -2.05 -32.00 -4.50
C ARG A 231 -1.86 -30.96 -3.43
N LEU A 232 -0.64 -30.87 -2.93
CA LEU A 232 -0.26 -29.85 -1.98
C LEU A 232 -0.06 -28.51 -2.71
N ARG A 233 -0.84 -27.50 -2.37
CA ARG A 233 -0.76 -26.15 -2.94
C ARG A 233 -0.51 -25.13 -1.84
N ARG A 234 0.23 -24.06 -2.17
CA ARG A 234 0.40 -22.92 -1.27
C ARG A 234 -0.84 -22.04 -1.36
N ARG A 235 -1.55 -21.87 -0.24
CA ARG A 235 -2.70 -20.98 -0.10
C ARG A 235 -2.45 -19.98 1.01
N GLU A 236 -2.94 -18.77 0.82
CA GLU A 236 -3.03 -17.77 1.86
C GLU A 236 -3.91 -18.28 3.02
N THR A 237 -3.50 -17.99 4.23
CA THR A 237 -4.19 -18.35 5.46
C THR A 237 -4.25 -17.11 6.32
N LEU A 238 -5.46 -16.71 6.70
CA LEU A 238 -5.72 -15.62 7.64
C LEU A 238 -5.82 -16.20 9.04
N VAL A 239 -5.04 -15.65 9.98
CA VAL A 239 -4.99 -16.07 11.38
C VAL A 239 -5.00 -14.84 12.28
N HIS A 240 -5.66 -14.95 13.43
CA HIS A 240 -5.57 -14.00 14.52
C HIS A 240 -4.87 -14.68 15.70
N SER A 241 -3.80 -14.08 16.20
CA SER A 241 -2.99 -14.66 17.28
C SER A 241 -2.62 -13.59 18.30
N GLU A 242 -2.59 -13.95 19.59
CA GLU A 242 -2.19 -13.03 20.66
C GLU A 242 -0.72 -12.61 20.59
N ASN A 243 0.12 -13.39 19.92
CA ASN A 243 1.53 -13.07 19.74
C ASN A 243 2.03 -13.56 18.37
N VAL A 244 1.83 -12.76 17.33
CA VAL A 244 2.29 -13.09 15.97
C VAL A 244 3.81 -13.00 15.81
N ALA A 245 4.50 -12.35 16.75
CA ALA A 245 5.96 -12.27 16.79
C ALA A 245 6.59 -13.31 17.75
N GLY A 246 5.75 -14.19 18.31
CA GLY A 246 6.17 -15.21 19.26
C GLY A 246 6.85 -16.40 18.56
N ARG A 247 7.85 -16.96 19.21
CA ARG A 247 8.56 -18.16 18.75
C ARG A 247 7.61 -19.34 18.54
N SER A 248 6.63 -19.53 19.43
CA SER A 248 5.62 -20.60 19.30
C SER A 248 4.85 -20.48 17.98
N PHE A 249 4.31 -19.30 17.69
CA PHE A 249 3.58 -19.02 16.46
C PHE A 249 4.42 -19.31 15.20
N TRP A 250 5.70 -18.88 15.19
CA TRP A 250 6.57 -19.12 14.03
C TRP A 250 7.01 -20.57 13.88
N ASN A 251 7.17 -21.30 14.99
CA ASN A 251 7.51 -22.73 14.97
C ASN A 251 6.36 -23.58 14.44
N GLU A 252 5.10 -23.21 14.70
CA GLU A 252 3.91 -23.90 14.20
C GLU A 252 3.75 -23.75 12.67
N HIS A 253 4.39 -22.74 12.08
CA HIS A 253 4.23 -22.39 10.67
C HIS A 253 5.53 -22.57 9.88
N SER A 254 5.90 -23.83 9.61
CA SER A 254 7.15 -24.22 8.92
C SER A 254 7.40 -23.54 7.57
N SER A 255 6.36 -23.05 6.88
CA SER A 255 6.54 -22.26 5.64
C SER A 255 7.26 -20.93 5.87
N LEU A 256 6.98 -20.27 7.00
CA LEU A 256 7.65 -19.02 7.39
C LEU A 256 9.12 -19.26 7.72
N HIS A 257 9.42 -20.36 8.42
CA HIS A 257 10.79 -20.73 8.76
C HIS A 257 11.69 -20.85 7.53
N LYS A 258 11.19 -21.48 6.46
CA LYS A 258 11.93 -21.67 5.22
C LYS A 258 12.20 -20.35 4.50
N ASP A 259 11.23 -19.45 4.47
CA ASP A 259 11.28 -18.26 3.62
C ASP A 259 11.91 -17.04 4.35
N LEU A 260 11.83 -17.00 5.68
CA LEU A 260 12.28 -15.86 6.52
C LEU A 260 13.28 -16.24 7.62
N GLY A 261 13.35 -17.50 8.06
CA GLY A 261 14.15 -17.93 9.20
C GLY A 261 13.32 -18.15 10.48
N HIS A 262 13.98 -18.44 11.61
CA HIS A 262 13.30 -18.69 12.90
C HIS A 262 13.64 -17.60 13.92
N PHE A 263 12.74 -17.43 14.88
CA PHE A 263 13.02 -16.64 16.09
C PHE A 263 13.67 -17.53 17.14
N ALA A 264 14.90 -17.19 17.53
CA ALA A 264 15.64 -17.95 18.55
C ALA A 264 15.03 -17.77 19.96
N LYS A 265 14.53 -16.58 20.27
CA LYS A 265 13.91 -16.19 21.54
C LYS A 265 12.77 -15.21 21.31
N ASP A 266 11.92 -15.04 22.33
CA ASP A 266 10.91 -13.98 22.30
C ASP A 266 11.52 -12.64 22.73
N ILE A 267 11.05 -11.55 22.13
CA ILE A 267 11.42 -10.19 22.52
C ILE A 267 10.40 -9.70 23.53
N GLY A 268 10.82 -9.54 24.79
CA GLY A 268 9.96 -9.04 25.87
C GLY A 268 9.79 -7.52 25.89
N LYS A 269 10.77 -6.76 25.36
CA LYS A 269 10.72 -5.31 25.26
C LYS A 269 11.46 -4.86 24.00
N ILE A 270 10.86 -3.92 23.28
CA ILE A 270 11.44 -3.34 22.07
C ILE A 270 12.30 -2.15 22.48
N GLU A 271 13.55 -2.12 22.01
CA GLU A 271 14.43 -0.98 22.26
C GLU A 271 13.91 0.25 21.51
N PRO A 272 13.86 1.44 22.14
CA PRO A 272 13.35 2.65 21.50
C PRO A 272 14.05 3.00 20.19
N ASP A 273 15.33 2.65 20.04
CA ASP A 273 16.10 2.94 18.83
C ASP A 273 15.67 2.09 17.63
N TYR A 274 15.17 0.85 17.86
CA TYR A 274 14.51 0.10 16.79
C TYR A 274 13.28 0.84 16.29
N VAL A 275 12.41 1.31 17.19
CA VAL A 275 11.21 2.07 16.82
C VAL A 275 11.57 3.30 16.00
N LYS A 276 12.57 4.08 16.43
CA LYS A 276 13.06 5.25 15.66
C LYS A 276 13.55 4.86 14.28
N SER A 277 14.30 3.77 14.15
CA SER A 277 14.80 3.30 12.86
C SER A 277 13.67 2.86 11.91
N PHE A 278 12.62 2.21 12.42
CA PHE A 278 11.44 1.84 11.62
C PHE A 278 10.60 3.05 11.20
N GLN A 279 10.67 4.13 11.98
CA GLN A 279 10.00 5.40 11.70
C GLN A 279 10.80 6.32 10.78
N PHE A 280 12.07 6.03 10.52
CA PHE A 280 12.91 6.84 9.64
C PHE A 280 12.35 6.86 8.21
N GLU A 281 12.35 8.05 7.60
CA GLU A 281 11.92 8.25 6.23
C GLU A 281 12.86 9.23 5.53
N SER A 282 13.30 8.85 4.32
CA SER A 282 14.11 9.70 3.47
C SER A 282 13.30 10.91 2.99
N ARG A 283 13.91 12.09 3.07
CA ARG A 283 13.30 13.35 2.61
C ARG A 283 14.01 13.83 1.36
N LEU A 284 13.22 14.33 0.42
CA LEU A 284 13.71 14.98 -0.79
C LEU A 284 14.39 16.31 -0.43
N LEU A 285 15.42 16.68 -1.21
CA LEU A 285 16.17 17.91 -0.99
C LEU A 285 15.22 19.13 -0.92
N PRO A 286 15.41 20.06 0.03
CA PRO A 286 14.59 21.26 0.13
C PRO A 286 14.84 22.20 -1.05
N LEU A 287 13.85 23.04 -1.38
CA LEU A 287 13.93 24.08 -2.42
C LEU A 287 14.23 23.57 -3.84
N THR A 288 14.07 22.27 -4.10
CA THR A 288 14.14 21.67 -5.44
C THR A 288 12.74 21.40 -5.97
N TRP A 289 12.56 21.56 -7.28
CA TRP A 289 11.39 21.01 -7.97
C TRP A 289 11.39 19.49 -7.81
N VAL A 290 10.23 18.91 -7.55
CA VAL A 290 10.09 17.44 -7.46
C VAL A 290 9.21 16.99 -8.60
N VAL A 291 9.70 16.03 -9.38
CA VAL A 291 8.87 15.34 -10.36
C VAL A 291 8.57 13.95 -9.86
N VAL A 292 7.30 13.68 -9.60
CA VAL A 292 6.78 12.33 -9.37
C VAL A 292 6.40 11.75 -10.73
N ARG A 293 7.20 10.81 -11.23
CA ARG A 293 6.87 10.05 -12.44
C ARG A 293 6.15 8.78 -12.04
N ILE A 294 4.99 8.53 -12.65
CA ILE A 294 4.26 7.27 -12.58
C ILE A 294 4.38 6.52 -13.91
N ASP A 295 4.39 5.20 -13.85
CA ASP A 295 4.71 4.31 -14.97
C ASP A 295 3.84 3.04 -14.90
N GLY A 296 3.26 2.65 -16.04
CA GLY A 296 2.36 1.50 -16.17
C GLY A 296 3.11 0.17 -16.06
N CYS A 297 2.83 -0.60 -15.02
CA CYS A 297 3.49 -1.89 -14.83
C CYS A 297 2.92 -2.97 -15.76
N HIS A 298 3.77 -3.48 -16.67
CA HIS A 298 3.37 -4.45 -17.69
C HIS A 298 2.17 -3.97 -18.54
N PHE A 299 2.11 -2.66 -18.81
CA PHE A 299 0.94 -2.07 -19.44
C PHE A 299 0.73 -2.51 -20.90
N HIS A 300 1.78 -2.98 -21.57
CA HIS A 300 1.67 -3.66 -22.86
C HIS A 300 0.66 -4.81 -22.79
N ARG A 301 0.87 -5.74 -21.85
CA ARG A 301 -0.04 -6.88 -21.61
C ARG A 301 -1.43 -6.41 -21.18
N PHE A 302 -1.51 -5.35 -20.36
CA PHE A 302 -2.79 -4.76 -19.97
C PHE A 302 -3.57 -4.26 -21.18
N SER A 303 -2.91 -3.54 -22.09
CA SER A 303 -3.51 -3.01 -23.32
C SER A 303 -3.95 -4.13 -24.28
N GLU A 304 -3.18 -5.20 -24.41
CA GLU A 304 -3.53 -6.37 -25.23
C GLU A 304 -4.74 -7.11 -24.67
N VAL A 305 -4.72 -7.42 -23.36
CA VAL A 305 -5.82 -8.15 -22.71
C VAL A 305 -7.12 -7.35 -22.74
N HIS A 306 -7.05 -6.03 -22.70
CA HIS A 306 -8.21 -5.15 -22.82
C HIS A 306 -8.45 -4.65 -24.24
N GLU A 307 -7.76 -5.18 -25.26
CA GLU A 307 -8.02 -4.88 -26.66
C GLU A 307 -8.07 -3.36 -26.92
N PHE A 308 -7.03 -2.66 -26.47
CA PHE A 308 -6.86 -1.23 -26.76
C PHE A 308 -6.47 -1.03 -28.22
N GLU A 309 -7.04 0.01 -28.83
CA GLU A 309 -6.68 0.40 -30.20
C GLU A 309 -5.19 0.73 -30.31
N LYS A 310 -4.57 0.29 -31.42
CA LYS A 310 -3.16 0.53 -31.70
C LYS A 310 -3.05 1.46 -32.92
N PRO A 311 -2.07 2.38 -32.94
CA PRO A 311 -1.03 2.53 -31.92
C PRO A 311 -1.49 3.23 -30.64
N ASN A 312 -2.54 4.04 -30.70
CA ASN A 312 -3.02 4.85 -29.59
C ASN A 312 -4.54 4.67 -29.41
N ASP A 313 -4.97 4.28 -28.22
CA ASP A 313 -6.38 4.22 -27.85
C ASP A 313 -6.80 5.54 -27.21
N GLU A 314 -7.64 6.30 -27.90
CA GLU A 314 -8.07 7.63 -27.46
C GLU A 314 -8.82 7.56 -26.11
N GLN A 315 -9.63 6.54 -25.88
CA GLN A 315 -10.38 6.37 -24.64
C GLN A 315 -9.45 6.07 -23.46
N ALA A 316 -8.44 5.22 -23.67
CA ALA A 316 -7.42 4.92 -22.68
C ALA A 316 -6.63 6.19 -22.29
N LEU A 317 -6.23 6.99 -23.26
CA LEU A 317 -5.52 8.25 -23.03
C LEU A 317 -6.40 9.27 -22.29
N LYS A 318 -7.68 9.39 -22.68
CA LYS A 318 -8.64 10.26 -22.00
C LYS A 318 -8.88 9.82 -20.54
N LEU A 319 -8.92 8.52 -20.26
CA LEU A 319 -9.00 8.00 -18.90
C LEU A 319 -7.74 8.38 -18.09
N MET A 320 -6.54 8.18 -18.65
CA MET A 320 -5.29 8.58 -17.99
C MET A 320 -5.24 10.10 -17.71
N ASN A 321 -5.65 10.92 -18.67
CA ASN A 321 -5.76 12.38 -18.50
C ASN A 321 -6.76 12.75 -17.41
N SER A 322 -7.92 12.09 -17.37
CA SER A 322 -8.93 12.27 -16.35
C SER A 322 -8.40 11.96 -14.95
N CYS A 323 -7.61 10.88 -14.80
CA CYS A 323 -6.93 10.55 -13.55
C CYS A 323 -5.89 11.61 -13.16
N ALA A 324 -5.14 12.15 -14.13
CA ALA A 324 -4.17 13.20 -13.86
C ALA A 324 -4.83 14.51 -13.39
N VAL A 325 -5.99 14.87 -13.95
CA VAL A 325 -6.79 16.00 -13.46
C VAL A 325 -7.21 15.78 -12.01
N ALA A 326 -7.68 14.59 -11.65
CA ALA A 326 -8.04 14.27 -10.27
C ALA A 326 -6.83 14.39 -9.31
N VAL A 327 -5.64 13.97 -9.75
CA VAL A 327 -4.40 14.14 -8.97
C VAL A 327 -4.08 15.62 -8.75
N LEU A 328 -4.26 16.48 -9.76
CA LEU A 328 -4.04 17.93 -9.61
C LEU A 328 -5.04 18.57 -8.63
N GLU A 329 -6.29 18.09 -8.63
CA GLU A 329 -7.34 18.57 -7.72
C GLU A 329 -7.07 18.15 -6.27
N GLU A 330 -6.66 16.89 -6.05
CA GLU A 330 -6.38 16.35 -4.72
C GLU A 330 -5.08 16.90 -4.12
N PHE A 331 -4.02 17.00 -4.92
CA PHE A 331 -2.69 17.40 -4.47
C PHE A 331 -2.33 18.80 -4.99
N GLN A 332 -2.87 19.85 -4.33
CA GLN A 332 -2.73 21.27 -4.72
C GLN A 332 -1.27 21.80 -4.80
N ASP A 333 -0.32 21.07 -4.22
CA ASP A 333 1.12 21.32 -4.34
C ASP A 333 1.69 21.00 -5.72
N ILE A 334 1.01 20.14 -6.50
CA ILE A 334 1.37 19.81 -7.88
C ILE A 334 0.94 20.99 -8.77
N ALA A 335 1.91 21.59 -9.46
CA ALA A 335 1.70 22.74 -10.33
C ALA A 335 1.40 22.36 -11.78
N PHE A 336 1.85 21.18 -12.21
CA PHE A 336 1.81 20.77 -13.60
C PHE A 336 1.84 19.25 -13.73
N ALA A 337 1.14 18.71 -14.73
CA ALA A 337 1.15 17.30 -15.09
C ALA A 337 1.36 17.13 -16.59
N TYR A 338 2.16 16.14 -17.00
CA TYR A 338 2.38 15.80 -18.41
C TYR A 338 2.39 14.29 -18.60
N GLY A 339 1.59 13.79 -19.55
CA GLY A 339 1.42 12.37 -19.81
C GLY A 339 1.94 11.97 -21.20
N VAL A 340 2.47 10.75 -21.29
CA VAL A 340 2.85 10.09 -22.55
C VAL A 340 2.57 8.60 -22.39
N SER A 341 1.77 8.01 -23.29
CA SER A 341 1.38 6.60 -23.22
C SER A 341 0.75 6.25 -21.86
N ASP A 342 1.37 5.33 -21.12
CA ASP A 342 1.00 4.78 -19.82
C ASP A 342 1.75 5.47 -18.66
N GLU A 343 2.44 6.57 -18.93
CA GLU A 343 3.23 7.31 -17.97
C GLU A 343 2.72 8.74 -17.75
N PHE A 344 2.91 9.26 -16.53
CA PHE A 344 2.66 10.65 -16.19
C PHE A 344 3.77 11.22 -15.32
N SER A 345 4.08 12.50 -15.52
CA SER A 345 5.00 13.29 -14.73
C SER A 345 4.23 14.38 -14.00
N PHE A 346 4.24 14.36 -12.68
CA PHE A 346 3.62 15.38 -11.82
C PHE A 346 4.68 16.26 -11.18
N VAL A 347 4.65 17.56 -11.44
CA VAL A 347 5.64 18.53 -10.99
C VAL A 347 5.14 19.25 -9.74
N LEU A 348 5.77 19.00 -8.61
CA LEU A 348 5.53 19.71 -7.36
C LEU A 348 6.36 20.99 -7.30
N LYS A 349 5.77 22.04 -6.75
CA LYS A 349 6.43 23.33 -6.51
C LYS A 349 7.71 23.14 -5.69
N ASN A 350 8.75 23.91 -5.99
CA ASN A 350 10.03 23.80 -5.27
C ASN A 350 9.93 24.11 -3.76
N LYS A 351 8.98 24.96 -3.37
CA LYS A 351 8.65 25.28 -1.97
C LYS A 351 7.62 24.34 -1.34
N SER A 352 7.21 23.29 -2.03
CA SER A 352 6.22 22.34 -1.51
C SER A 352 6.74 21.64 -0.25
N GLU A 353 5.91 21.64 0.78
CA GLU A 353 6.11 20.88 2.02
C GLU A 353 5.15 19.68 2.10
N LEU A 354 4.59 19.25 0.95
CA LEU A 354 3.69 18.11 0.87
C LEU A 354 4.34 16.91 1.57
N TYR A 355 3.64 16.36 2.56
CA TYR A 355 4.12 15.28 3.41
C TYR A 355 5.53 15.49 3.98
N LYS A 356 5.91 16.73 4.33
CA LYS A 356 7.25 17.08 4.85
C LYS A 356 8.38 16.59 3.92
N ARG A 357 8.10 16.55 2.61
CA ARG A 357 9.00 16.06 1.56
C ARG A 357 9.43 14.60 1.73
N GLN A 358 8.66 13.78 2.46
CA GLN A 358 8.91 12.34 2.60
C GLN A 358 8.68 11.67 1.24
N SER A 359 9.78 11.23 0.61
CA SER A 359 9.77 10.72 -0.77
C SER A 359 8.77 9.57 -0.93
N SER A 360 8.82 8.60 -0.02
CA SER A 360 7.99 7.41 -0.11
C SER A 360 6.50 7.72 0.00
N LYS A 361 6.15 8.62 0.92
CA LYS A 361 4.76 9.05 1.15
C LYS A 361 4.20 9.83 -0.04
N ILE A 362 4.97 10.76 -0.62
CA ILE A 362 4.58 11.50 -1.82
C ILE A 362 4.33 10.53 -2.98
N ILE A 363 5.31 9.68 -3.32
CA ILE A 363 5.23 8.77 -4.47
C ILE A 363 4.01 7.86 -4.36
N SER A 364 3.88 7.17 -3.23
CA SER A 364 2.84 6.16 -3.06
C SER A 364 1.44 6.74 -2.92
N ALA A 365 1.28 7.91 -2.29
CA ALA A 365 -0.02 8.59 -2.25
C ALA A 365 -0.48 9.00 -3.65
N VAL A 366 0.39 9.61 -4.45
CA VAL A 366 0.05 10.00 -5.84
C VAL A 366 -0.26 8.77 -6.69
N VAL A 367 0.58 7.74 -6.63
CA VAL A 367 0.42 6.50 -7.41
C VAL A 367 -0.86 5.75 -7.04
N SER A 368 -1.12 5.53 -5.75
CA SER A 368 -2.30 4.81 -5.28
C SER A 368 -3.58 5.58 -5.57
N PHE A 369 -3.60 6.90 -5.38
CA PHE A 369 -4.74 7.74 -5.74
C PHE A 369 -5.02 7.73 -7.25
N PHE A 370 -3.97 7.85 -8.08
CA PHE A 370 -4.10 7.74 -9.53
C PHE A 370 -4.71 6.39 -9.93
N THR A 371 -4.23 5.30 -9.31
CA THR A 371 -4.72 3.95 -9.57
C THR A 371 -6.18 3.78 -9.16
N SER A 372 -6.55 4.21 -7.95
CA SER A 372 -7.94 4.18 -7.46
C SER A 372 -8.87 4.98 -8.37
N THR A 373 -8.43 6.15 -8.82
CA THR A 373 -9.20 6.99 -9.75
C THR A 373 -9.38 6.29 -11.09
N TYR A 374 -8.34 5.65 -11.62
CA TYR A 374 -8.40 4.86 -12.85
C TYR A 374 -9.45 3.74 -12.73
N MET A 375 -9.45 3.03 -11.60
CA MET A 375 -10.43 1.98 -11.32
C MET A 375 -11.87 2.50 -11.24
N MET A 376 -12.08 3.62 -10.54
CA MET A 376 -13.41 4.20 -10.37
C MET A 376 -13.97 4.77 -11.68
N ARG A 377 -13.13 5.40 -12.50
CA ARG A 377 -13.53 6.05 -13.76
C ARG A 377 -13.54 5.11 -14.96
N TRP A 378 -13.07 3.86 -14.84
CA TRP A 378 -13.03 2.91 -15.95
C TRP A 378 -14.35 2.80 -16.70
N GLY A 379 -15.46 2.67 -15.98
CA GLY A 379 -16.80 2.51 -16.57
C GLY A 379 -17.28 3.72 -17.37
N ASP A 380 -16.78 4.92 -17.06
CA ASP A 380 -17.15 6.16 -17.73
C ASP A 380 -16.50 6.26 -19.12
N PHE A 381 -15.29 5.71 -19.27
CA PHE A 381 -14.53 5.73 -20.52
C PHE A 381 -14.73 4.45 -21.33
N PHE A 382 -15.00 3.31 -20.68
CA PHE A 382 -15.18 2.03 -21.34
C PHE A 382 -16.49 1.34 -20.92
N PRO A 383 -17.66 1.88 -21.29
CA PRO A 383 -18.97 1.39 -20.82
C PRO A 383 -19.29 -0.06 -21.23
N HIS A 384 -18.68 -0.53 -22.32
CA HIS A 384 -18.91 -1.88 -22.87
C HIS A 384 -17.74 -2.84 -22.65
N LYS A 385 -16.65 -2.38 -22.00
CA LYS A 385 -15.46 -3.20 -21.76
C LYS A 385 -15.34 -3.47 -20.28
N LYS A 386 -15.48 -4.73 -19.87
CA LYS A 386 -15.25 -5.10 -18.46
C LYS A 386 -13.76 -5.08 -18.16
N LEU A 387 -13.37 -4.45 -17.07
CA LEU A 387 -12.02 -4.55 -16.53
C LEU A 387 -11.75 -6.00 -16.09
N LYS A 388 -10.80 -6.68 -16.75
CA LYS A 388 -10.48 -8.10 -16.54
C LYS A 388 -9.61 -8.31 -15.30
N TYR A 389 -8.66 -7.42 -15.07
CA TYR A 389 -7.82 -7.37 -13.86
C TYR A 389 -7.37 -5.93 -13.58
N PRO A 390 -7.07 -5.55 -12.32
CA PRO A 390 -6.68 -4.19 -11.98
C PRO A 390 -5.32 -3.81 -12.62
N PRO A 391 -5.15 -2.57 -13.10
CA PRO A 391 -3.83 -2.08 -13.51
C PRO A 391 -2.94 -1.91 -12.27
N SER A 392 -1.63 -1.78 -12.50
CA SER A 392 -0.67 -1.41 -11.46
C SER A 392 0.28 -0.39 -12.03
N PHE A 393 0.62 0.60 -11.20
CA PHE A 393 1.54 1.67 -11.56
C PHE A 393 2.66 1.70 -10.53
N ASP A 394 3.90 1.88 -11.00
CA ASP A 394 5.01 2.24 -10.13
C ASP A 394 5.34 3.73 -10.24
N GLY A 395 6.04 4.25 -9.24
CA GLY A 395 6.47 5.63 -9.27
C GLY A 395 7.82 5.88 -8.64
N ARG A 396 8.40 7.01 -9.02
CA ARG A 396 9.66 7.55 -8.49
C ARG A 396 9.57 9.07 -8.37
N ALA A 397 10.33 9.64 -7.44
CA ALA A 397 10.46 11.08 -7.28
C ALA A 397 11.89 11.52 -7.61
N VAL A 398 12.02 12.54 -8.45
CA VAL A 398 13.31 13.10 -8.89
C VAL A 398 13.36 14.57 -8.54
N CYS A 399 14.50 15.02 -7.99
CA CYS A 399 14.71 16.43 -7.62
C CYS A 399 15.45 17.16 -8.74
N TYR A 400 14.87 18.25 -9.24
CA TYR A 400 15.50 19.17 -10.18
C TYR A 400 15.80 20.51 -9.50
N PRO A 401 17.09 20.91 -9.36
CA PRO A 401 17.46 22.09 -8.56
C PRO A 401 17.00 23.44 -9.12
N THR A 402 16.90 23.58 -10.44
CA THR A 402 16.57 24.85 -11.11
C THR A 402 15.39 24.66 -12.07
N SER A 403 14.72 25.77 -12.40
CA SER A 403 13.66 25.77 -13.40
C SER A 403 14.18 25.39 -14.79
N ASP A 404 15.43 25.75 -15.13
CA ASP A 404 16.03 25.38 -16.43
C ASP A 404 16.20 23.87 -16.57
N ILE A 405 16.69 23.19 -15.52
CA ILE A 405 16.84 21.72 -15.54
C ILE A 405 15.46 21.04 -15.57
N LEU A 406 14.47 21.60 -14.88
CA LEU A 406 13.09 21.12 -14.96
C LEU A 406 12.53 21.28 -16.39
N LEU A 407 12.79 22.40 -17.06
CA LEU A 407 12.37 22.62 -18.44
C LEU A 407 13.06 21.64 -19.40
N ASP A 408 14.35 21.36 -19.19
CA ASP A 408 15.06 20.33 -19.93
C ASP A 408 14.45 18.93 -19.71
N TYR A 409 14.00 18.63 -18.49
CA TYR A 409 13.26 17.40 -18.22
C TYR A 409 11.94 17.33 -19.00
N LEU A 410 11.17 18.42 -19.03
CA LEU A 410 9.92 18.48 -19.80
C LEU A 410 10.18 18.38 -21.30
N ALA A 411 11.23 19.03 -21.81
CA ALA A 411 11.66 18.91 -23.19
C ALA A 411 12.09 17.46 -23.53
N TRP A 412 12.80 16.80 -22.61
CA TRP A 412 13.12 15.37 -22.74
C TRP A 412 11.85 14.52 -22.87
N ARG A 413 10.81 14.79 -22.06
CA ARG A 413 9.51 14.09 -22.17
C ARG A 413 8.77 14.36 -23.47
N GLN A 414 8.85 15.58 -24.00
CA GLN A 414 8.26 15.92 -25.30
C GLN A 414 8.94 15.18 -26.45
N VAL A 415 10.28 15.16 -26.47
CA VAL A 415 11.04 14.43 -27.50
C VAL A 415 10.77 12.93 -27.43
N ASP A 416 10.63 12.37 -26.22
CA ASP A 416 10.27 10.96 -26.04
C ASP A 416 8.85 10.64 -26.54
N CYS A 417 7.92 11.60 -26.42
CA CYS A 417 6.58 11.49 -27.00
C CYS A 417 6.63 11.46 -28.53
N GLU A 418 7.32 12.41 -29.15
CA GLU A 418 7.46 12.48 -30.63
C GLU A 418 8.09 11.19 -31.18
N TYR A 419 9.13 10.69 -30.51
CA TYR A 419 9.80 9.46 -30.92
C TYR A 419 8.91 8.22 -30.77
N THR A 420 8.16 8.13 -29.66
CA THR A 420 7.19 7.04 -29.44
C THR A 420 6.09 7.05 -30.50
N CYS A 421 5.55 8.22 -30.85
CA CYS A 421 4.58 8.35 -31.94
C CYS A 421 5.13 7.88 -33.29
N LEU A 422 6.36 8.31 -33.65
CA LEU A 422 7.00 7.92 -34.91
C LEU A 422 7.24 6.39 -35.02
N ILE A 423 7.71 5.75 -33.95
CA ILE A 423 7.89 4.29 -33.93
C ILE A 423 6.56 3.58 -34.11
N ASN A 424 5.55 4.02 -33.35
CA ASN A 424 4.23 3.45 -33.36
C ASN A 424 3.56 3.52 -34.74
N ASP A 425 3.72 4.63 -35.46
CA ASP A 425 3.21 4.77 -36.83
C ASP A 425 3.99 3.89 -37.83
N SER A 426 5.29 3.67 -37.61
CA SER A 426 6.13 2.84 -38.48
C SER A 426 5.95 1.32 -38.32
N LEU A 427 5.36 0.86 -37.20
CA LEU A 427 5.05 -0.56 -36.95
C LEU A 427 3.68 -0.99 -37.46
N VAL A 428 2.88 -0.06 -37.99
CA VAL A 428 1.53 -0.28 -38.53
C VAL A 428 1.51 -0.36 -40.07
N LEU A 429 2.67 -0.18 -40.72
CA LEU A 429 2.93 -0.48 -42.14
C LEU A 429 3.64 -1.82 -42.28
#